data_AF-A0A1V4I0N7-F1
#
_entry.id   AF-A0A1V4I0N7-F1
#
_cell.length_a   1.000
_cell.length_b   1.000
_cell.length_c   1.000
_cell.angle_alpha   90.00
_cell.angle_beta   90.00
_cell.angle_gamma   90.00
#
_symmetry.space_group_name_H-M   'P 1'
#
loop_
_entity.id
_entity.type
_entity.pdbx_description
1 polymer ?
#
loop_
_entity_poly.entity_id
_entity_poly.type
_entity_poly.pdbx_seq_one_letter_code
_entity_poly.pdbx_strand_id
1 'polypeptide(L)'
;MADDKAKRGGSDGRLIALGEAYEVRYWSRKFKVTPLKLKAAVKAVGRSAKTVEAYLKLQKRATNDRALIALTQPYEVSYWSKKFKVTPARLRAAVGEVGRSSKKVGALLAAKKTVRKKTAGKKKTTAKKVRVKKVKAKKAKKSASKRAR
;
A
#
# COMPACT_ATOMS: atom_id res chain seq x y z
N MET A 1 14.02 40.19 -34.60
CA MET A 1 14.63 39.04 -35.28
C MET A 1 13.64 37.90 -35.28
N ALA A 2 13.27 37.42 -36.47
CA ALA A 2 12.35 36.31 -36.68
C ALA A 2 13.18 35.05 -36.93
N ASP A 3 13.32 34.20 -35.91
CA ASP A 3 14.05 32.95 -36.04
C ASP A 3 13.16 31.84 -36.63
N ASP A 4 13.51 31.41 -37.84
CA ASP A 4 12.95 30.25 -38.53
C ASP A 4 13.16 28.98 -37.70
N LYS A 5 12.07 28.47 -37.10
CA LYS A 5 12.05 27.30 -36.21
C LYS A 5 12.12 25.95 -36.96
N ALA A 6 12.46 25.97 -38.24
CA ALA A 6 12.36 24.81 -39.13
C ALA A 6 13.62 23.91 -39.16
N LYS A 7 14.70 24.27 -38.47
CA LYS A 7 15.93 23.46 -38.36
C LYS A 7 16.12 22.75 -37.01
N ARG A 8 15.06 22.40 -36.27
CA ARG A 8 15.17 21.51 -35.08
C ARG A 8 15.23 20.03 -35.48
N GLY A 9 16.14 19.68 -36.38
CA GLY A 9 16.41 18.30 -36.79
C GLY A 9 17.84 17.92 -36.40
N GLY A 10 18.00 17.03 -35.42
CA GLY A 10 19.28 16.38 -35.15
C GLY A 10 19.56 16.08 -33.68
N SER A 11 19.87 17.11 -32.87
CA SER A 11 20.45 16.91 -31.53
C SER A 11 19.85 17.76 -30.40
N ASP A 12 19.16 18.87 -30.69
CA ASP A 12 18.78 19.87 -29.66
C ASP A 12 17.56 19.52 -28.81
N GLY A 13 16.76 18.53 -29.20
CA GLY A 13 15.60 18.06 -28.42
C GLY A 13 15.94 17.11 -27.26
N ARG A 14 17.22 16.81 -27.04
CA ARG A 14 17.68 15.77 -26.11
C ARG A 14 18.04 16.29 -24.72
N LEU A 15 18.34 17.58 -24.58
CA LEU A 15 18.80 18.16 -23.32
C LEU A 15 17.80 19.18 -22.77
N ILE A 16 17.81 19.34 -21.45
CA ILE A 16 17.01 20.31 -20.69
C ILE A 16 17.98 21.37 -20.16
N ALA A 17 17.93 22.58 -20.70
CA ALA A 17 18.64 23.73 -20.17
C ALA A 17 17.80 24.36 -19.04
N LEU A 18 18.30 24.25 -17.81
CA LEU A 18 17.67 24.85 -16.64
C LEU A 18 17.90 26.37 -16.52
N GLY A 19 18.79 26.93 -17.36
CA GLY A 19 19.10 28.36 -17.37
C GLY A 19 17.97 29.23 -17.93
N GLU A 20 17.12 28.66 -18.78
CA GLU A 20 16.06 29.40 -19.44
C GLU A 20 14.69 29.06 -18.83
N ALA A 21 14.00 30.08 -18.33
CA ALA A 21 12.71 29.90 -17.66
C ALA A 21 11.64 29.31 -18.59
N TYR A 22 11.70 29.61 -19.89
CA TYR A 22 10.76 29.07 -20.86
C TYR A 22 10.97 27.56 -21.08
N GLU A 23 12.22 27.08 -21.10
CA GLU A 23 12.53 25.66 -21.25
C GLU A 23 12.01 24.86 -20.06
N VAL A 24 12.25 25.35 -18.84
CA VAL A 24 11.74 24.72 -17.63
C VAL A 24 10.21 24.64 -17.67
N ARG A 25 9.52 25.70 -18.10
CA ARG A 25 8.06 25.71 -18.28
C ARG A 25 7.59 24.77 -19.39
N TYR A 26 8.32 24.67 -20.49
CA TYR A 26 8.00 23.78 -21.60
C TYR A 26 8.09 22.31 -21.19
N TRP A 27 9.23 21.90 -20.62
CA TRP A 27 9.45 20.53 -20.17
C TRP A 27 8.58 20.14 -18.97
N SER A 28 8.30 21.07 -18.06
CA SER A 28 7.37 20.84 -16.95
C SER A 28 5.96 20.50 -17.47
N ARG A 29 5.49 21.24 -18.49
CA ARG A 29 4.21 20.95 -19.16
C ARG A 29 4.25 19.61 -19.90
N LYS A 30 5.33 19.32 -20.62
CA LYS A 30 5.51 18.07 -21.37
C LYS A 30 5.49 16.84 -20.47
N PHE A 31 6.20 16.87 -19.33
CA PHE A 31 6.24 15.76 -18.38
C PHE A 31 5.11 15.78 -17.34
N LYS A 32 4.26 16.82 -17.36
CA LYS A 32 3.19 17.05 -16.38
C LYS A 32 3.73 17.00 -14.94
N VAL A 33 4.81 17.73 -14.68
CA VAL A 33 5.46 17.84 -13.37
C VAL A 33 5.65 19.30 -12.99
N THR A 34 5.88 19.57 -11.71
CA THR A 34 6.21 20.92 -11.26
C THR A 34 7.65 21.30 -11.67
N PRO A 35 7.94 22.59 -11.91
CA PRO A 35 9.29 23.07 -12.21
C PRO A 35 10.35 22.61 -11.19
N LEU A 36 9.98 22.57 -9.91
CA LEU A 36 10.84 22.08 -8.84
C LEU A 36 11.17 20.59 -9.00
N LYS A 37 10.18 19.75 -9.33
CA LYS A 37 10.39 18.31 -9.59
C LYS A 37 11.26 18.09 -10.83
N LEU A 38 11.09 18.92 -11.86
CA LEU A 38 11.94 18.86 -13.06
C LEU A 38 13.40 19.16 -12.72
N LYS A 39 13.65 20.26 -12.00
CA LYS A 39 15.01 20.65 -11.54
C LYS A 39 15.66 19.55 -10.69
N ALA A 40 14.90 18.98 -9.76
CA ALA A 40 15.37 17.87 -8.92
C ALA A 40 15.71 16.61 -9.75
N ALA A 41 14.87 16.25 -10.71
CA ALA A 41 15.13 15.12 -11.59
C ALA A 41 16.38 15.34 -12.46
N VAL A 42 16.52 16.54 -13.04
CA VAL A 42 17.73 16.90 -13.82
C VAL A 42 18.99 16.87 -12.96
N LYS A 43 18.91 17.29 -11.69
CA LYS A 43 20.04 17.19 -10.75
C LYS A 43 20.41 15.74 -10.44
N ALA A 44 19.45 14.83 -10.44
CA ALA A 44 19.66 13.42 -10.10
C ALA A 44 20.21 12.58 -11.27
N VAL A 45 19.73 12.81 -12.50
CA VAL A 45 20.07 11.96 -13.66
C VAL A 45 20.75 12.70 -14.81
N GLY A 46 20.97 14.01 -14.66
CA GLY A 46 21.56 14.87 -15.69
C GLY A 46 20.52 15.54 -16.60
N ARG A 47 21.01 16.34 -17.55
CA ARG A 47 20.17 17.18 -18.42
C ARG A 47 19.46 16.41 -19.54
N SER A 48 19.71 15.12 -19.71
CA SER A 48 19.10 14.35 -20.80
C SER A 48 17.60 14.15 -20.56
N ALA A 49 16.78 14.67 -21.47
CA ALA A 49 15.33 14.58 -21.42
C ALA A 49 14.84 13.13 -21.35
N LYS A 50 15.49 12.21 -22.07
CA LYS A 50 15.16 10.77 -22.03
C LYS A 50 15.40 10.17 -20.66
N THR A 51 16.54 10.50 -20.03
CA THR A 51 16.87 10.00 -18.69
C THR A 51 15.95 10.59 -17.62
N VAL A 52 15.64 11.88 -17.72
CA VAL A 52 14.72 12.58 -16.81
C VAL A 52 13.31 12.00 -16.93
N GLU A 53 12.84 11.74 -18.15
CA GLU A 53 11.55 11.09 -18.36
C GLU A 53 11.50 9.69 -17.74
N ALA A 54 12.54 8.88 -17.97
CA ALA A 54 12.65 7.55 -17.39
C ALA A 54 12.68 7.60 -15.85
N TYR A 55 13.42 8.54 -15.28
CA TYR A 55 13.48 8.77 -13.83
C TYR A 55 12.12 9.18 -13.27
N LEU A 56 11.42 10.12 -13.91
CA LEU A 56 10.09 10.55 -13.48
C LEU A 56 9.06 9.42 -13.60
N LYS A 57 9.15 8.58 -14.65
CA LYS A 57 8.31 7.38 -14.79
C LYS A 57 8.61 6.36 -13.69
N LEU A 58 9.89 6.12 -13.39
CA LEU A 58 10.31 5.21 -12.32
C LEU A 58 9.84 5.71 -10.94
N GLN A 59 9.96 7.00 -10.67
CA GLN A 59 9.46 7.62 -9.44
C GLN A 59 7.93 7.46 -9.32
N LYS A 60 7.18 7.72 -10.40
CA LYS A 60 5.72 7.50 -10.43
C LYS A 60 5.37 6.04 -10.16
N ARG A 61 6.09 5.09 -10.77
CA ARG A 61 5.91 3.65 -10.54
C ARG A 61 6.21 3.30 -9.09
N ALA A 62 7.37 3.67 -8.55
CA ALA A 62 7.73 3.40 -7.16
C ALA A 62 6.72 3.97 -6.14
N THR A 63 6.17 5.16 -6.40
CA THR A 63 5.09 5.70 -5.55
C THR A 63 3.82 4.88 -5.65
N ASN A 64 3.45 4.44 -6.86
CA ASN A 64 2.29 3.59 -7.09
C ASN A 64 2.50 2.20 -6.49
N ASP A 65 3.66 1.58 -6.61
CA ASP A 65 3.98 0.24 -6.07
C ASP A 65 3.96 0.24 -4.53
N ARG A 66 4.28 1.38 -3.91
CA ARG A 66 4.16 1.56 -2.45
C ARG A 66 2.74 1.91 -2.01
N ALA A 67 1.95 2.56 -2.87
CA ALA A 67 0.60 3.03 -2.54
C ALA A 67 -0.49 2.04 -2.94
N LEU A 68 -0.21 1.17 -3.91
CA LEU A 68 -1.13 0.23 -4.53
C LEU A 68 -0.61 -1.20 -4.37
N ILE A 69 -1.54 -2.14 -4.34
CA ILE A 69 -1.28 -3.58 -4.28
C ILE A 69 -1.68 -4.15 -5.64
N ALA A 70 -0.71 -4.47 -6.50
CA ALA A 70 -0.97 -5.13 -7.77
C ALA A 70 -1.08 -6.64 -7.57
N LEU A 71 -2.30 -7.17 -7.64
CA LEU A 71 -2.56 -8.61 -7.48
C LEU A 71 -2.01 -9.47 -8.63
N THR A 72 -1.69 -8.85 -9.76
CA THR A 72 -1.10 -9.49 -10.95
C THR A 72 0.36 -9.87 -10.74
N GLN A 73 1.05 -9.21 -9.83
CA GLN A 73 2.46 -9.43 -9.56
C GLN A 73 2.61 -10.29 -8.29
N PRO A 74 3.05 -11.56 -8.41
CA PRO A 74 3.07 -12.50 -7.27
C PRO A 74 4.01 -12.03 -6.14
N TYR A 75 5.10 -11.35 -6.48
CA TYR A 75 6.04 -10.82 -5.49
C TYR A 75 5.43 -9.69 -4.64
N GLU A 76 4.56 -8.85 -5.21
CA GLU A 76 3.88 -7.79 -4.47
C GLU A 76 2.90 -8.37 -3.45
N VAL A 77 2.15 -9.41 -3.85
CA VAL A 77 1.22 -10.11 -2.96
C VAL A 77 2.00 -10.69 -1.77
N SER A 78 3.16 -11.31 -2.01
CA SER A 78 4.02 -11.84 -0.95
C SER A 78 4.54 -10.73 -0.02
N TYR A 79 5.07 -9.64 -0.58
CA TYR A 79 5.58 -8.50 0.19
C TYR A 79 4.50 -7.88 1.09
N TRP A 80 3.33 -7.57 0.52
CA TRP A 80 2.23 -6.96 1.26
C TRP A 80 1.62 -7.91 2.29
N SER A 81 1.52 -9.21 1.99
CA SER A 81 1.10 -10.22 2.96
C SER A 81 2.03 -10.29 4.17
N LYS A 82 3.35 -10.26 3.95
CA LYS A 82 4.34 -10.20 5.03
C LYS A 82 4.20 -8.91 5.84
N LYS A 83 4.07 -7.76 5.16
CA LYS A 83 3.96 -6.43 5.79
C LYS A 83 2.70 -6.30 6.66
N PHE A 84 1.56 -6.76 6.17
CA PHE A 84 0.30 -6.75 6.93
C PHE A 84 0.14 -7.94 7.86
N LYS A 85 1.05 -8.92 7.82
CA LYS A 85 0.99 -10.18 8.59
C LYS A 85 -0.34 -10.92 8.36
N VAL A 86 -0.76 -11.02 7.09
CA VAL A 86 -2.00 -11.69 6.65
C VAL A 86 -1.72 -12.68 5.53
N THR A 87 -2.61 -13.65 5.36
CA THR A 87 -2.52 -14.60 4.25
C THR A 87 -2.80 -13.92 2.89
N PRO A 88 -2.23 -14.42 1.77
CA PRO A 88 -2.49 -13.89 0.44
C PRO A 88 -3.97 -13.86 0.06
N ALA A 89 -4.73 -14.89 0.46
CA ALA A 89 -6.18 -14.94 0.25
C ALA A 89 -6.91 -13.79 0.95
N ARG A 90 -6.54 -13.50 2.20
CA ARG A 90 -7.12 -12.38 2.96
C ARG A 90 -6.74 -11.02 2.38
N LEU A 91 -5.52 -10.88 1.87
CA LEU A 91 -5.10 -9.67 1.19
C LEU A 91 -5.92 -9.44 -0.08
N ARG A 92 -6.09 -10.47 -0.91
CA ARG A 92 -6.91 -10.42 -2.14
C ARG A 92 -8.36 -10.04 -1.85
N ALA A 93 -8.97 -10.65 -0.84
CA ALA A 93 -10.33 -10.31 -0.42
C ALA A 93 -10.45 -8.84 0.03
N ALA A 94 -9.51 -8.36 0.86
CA ALA A 94 -9.52 -6.97 1.31
C ALA A 94 -9.28 -5.96 0.16
N VAL A 95 -8.44 -6.31 -0.82
CA VAL A 95 -8.26 -5.52 -2.05
C VAL A 95 -9.53 -5.53 -2.90
N GLY A 96 -10.27 -6.64 -2.97
CA GLY A 96 -11.57 -6.70 -3.63
C GLY A 96 -12.63 -5.81 -2.97
N GLU A 97 -12.62 -5.70 -1.64
CA GLU A 97 -13.56 -4.86 -0.88
C GLU A 97 -13.25 -3.35 -1.00
N VAL A 98 -11.98 -2.95 -0.97
CA VAL A 98 -11.58 -1.53 -0.78
C VAL A 98 -10.82 -0.95 -1.97
N GLY A 99 -10.51 -1.79 -2.95
CA GLY A 99 -9.62 -1.48 -4.07
C GLY A 99 -8.15 -1.65 -3.73
N ARG A 100 -7.28 -1.32 -4.69
CA ARG A 100 -5.83 -1.60 -4.63
C ARG A 100 -5.06 -0.73 -3.62
N SER A 101 -5.68 0.20 -2.90
CA SER A 101 -4.95 1.10 -1.99
C SER A 101 -4.41 0.39 -0.76
N SER A 102 -3.08 0.36 -0.61
CA SER A 102 -2.40 -0.29 0.51
C SER A 102 -2.79 0.31 1.87
N LYS A 103 -2.94 1.64 1.94
CA LYS A 103 -3.34 2.35 3.16
C LYS A 103 -4.74 1.93 3.63
N LYS A 104 -5.70 1.89 2.71
CA LYS A 104 -7.09 1.53 3.04
C LYS A 104 -7.21 0.04 3.40
N VAL A 105 -6.54 -0.84 2.65
CA VAL A 105 -6.48 -2.28 2.94
C VAL A 105 -5.85 -2.53 4.31
N GLY A 106 -4.74 -1.87 4.63
CA GLY A 106 -4.11 -1.95 5.95
C GLY A 106 -5.05 -1.51 7.08
N ALA A 107 -5.80 -0.42 6.90
CA ALA A 107 -6.77 0.06 7.87
C ALA A 107 -7.91 -0.95 8.10
N LEU A 108 -8.47 -1.51 7.03
CA LEU A 108 -9.55 -2.51 7.12
C LEU A 108 -9.06 -3.81 7.78
N LEU A 109 -7.86 -4.28 7.45
CA LEU A 109 -7.26 -5.46 8.07
C LEU A 109 -6.99 -5.23 9.57
N ALA A 110 -6.52 -4.04 9.94
CA ALA A 110 -6.34 -3.65 11.34
C ALA A 110 -7.69 -3.59 12.10
N ALA A 111 -8.72 -2.97 11.51
CA ALA A 111 -10.06 -2.92 12.09
C ALA A 111 -10.67 -4.33 12.25
N LYS A 112 -10.55 -5.20 11.24
CA LYS A 112 -11.02 -6.60 11.34
C LYS A 112 -10.25 -7.38 12.42
N LYS A 113 -8.97 -7.09 12.66
CA LYS A 113 -8.17 -7.70 13.74
C LYS A 113 -8.69 -7.32 15.12
N THR A 114 -9.02 -6.04 15.36
CA THR A 114 -9.52 -5.59 16.67
C THR A 114 -10.89 -6.18 16.98
N VAL A 115 -11.80 -6.23 15.99
CA VAL A 115 -13.12 -6.87 16.15
C VAL A 115 -12.99 -8.35 16.48
N ARG A 116 -12.15 -9.10 15.74
CA ARG A 116 -11.90 -10.53 16.04
C ARG A 116 -11.30 -10.75 17.43
N LYS A 117 -10.39 -9.89 17.90
CA LYS A 117 -9.82 -9.99 19.25
C LYS A 117 -10.89 -9.79 20.32
N LYS A 118 -11.77 -8.79 20.15
CA LYS A 118 -12.89 -8.52 21.07
C LYS A 118 -13.90 -9.68 21.12
N THR A 119 -14.29 -10.23 19.97
CA THR A 119 -15.24 -11.36 19.91
C THR A 119 -14.62 -12.67 20.45
N ALA A 120 -13.34 -12.93 20.19
CA ALA A 120 -12.63 -14.09 20.75
C ALA A 120 -12.50 -14.01 22.29
N GLY A 121 -12.24 -12.82 22.84
CA GLY A 121 -12.23 -12.58 24.29
C GLY A 121 -13.58 -12.89 24.92
N LYS A 122 -14.67 -12.40 24.33
CA LYS A 122 -16.06 -12.64 24.80
C LYS A 122 -16.43 -14.13 24.72
N LYS A 123 -16.02 -14.84 23.66
CA LYS A 123 -16.29 -16.29 23.52
C LYS A 123 -15.50 -17.14 24.52
N LYS A 124 -14.27 -16.74 24.86
CA LYS A 124 -13.42 -17.43 25.84
C LYS A 124 -13.94 -17.24 27.27
N THR A 125 -14.44 -16.06 27.61
CA THR A 125 -15.04 -15.79 28.94
C THR A 125 -16.38 -16.51 29.12
N THR A 126 -17.24 -16.56 28.09
CA THR A 126 -18.49 -17.33 28.16
C THR A 126 -18.23 -18.84 28.25
N ALA A 127 -17.30 -19.39 27.46
CA ALA A 127 -16.92 -20.80 27.54
C ALA A 127 -16.33 -21.18 28.91
N LYS A 128 -15.51 -20.30 29.52
CA LYS A 128 -14.97 -20.51 30.87
C LYS A 128 -16.08 -20.51 31.93
N LYS A 129 -17.06 -19.60 31.83
CA LYS A 129 -18.22 -19.52 32.75
C LYS A 129 -19.11 -20.77 32.67
N VAL A 130 -19.36 -21.28 31.45
CA VAL A 130 -20.13 -22.53 31.24
C VAL A 130 -19.38 -23.75 31.80
N ARG A 131 -18.06 -23.84 31.57
CA ARG A 131 -17.24 -24.95 32.09
C ARG A 131 -17.21 -24.98 33.62
N VAL A 132 -17.09 -23.82 34.28
CA VAL A 132 -17.10 -23.72 35.76
C VAL A 132 -18.45 -24.14 36.35
N LYS A 133 -19.58 -23.72 35.75
CA LYS A 133 -20.92 -24.15 36.18
C LYS A 133 -21.10 -25.67 36.05
N LYS A 134 -20.62 -26.27 34.95
CA LYS A 134 -20.73 -27.73 34.71
C LYS A 134 -19.91 -28.55 35.71
N VAL A 135 -18.74 -28.06 36.12
CA VAL A 135 -17.90 -28.72 37.15
C VAL A 135 -18.54 -28.62 38.54
N LYS A 136 -19.08 -27.46 38.93
CA LYS A 136 -19.81 -27.30 40.20
C LYS A 136 -21.04 -28.22 40.26
N ALA A 137 -21.82 -28.31 39.19
CA ALA A 137 -23.00 -29.18 39.13
C ALA A 137 -22.66 -30.67 39.24
N LYS A 138 -21.57 -31.12 38.61
CA LYS A 138 -21.09 -32.51 38.77
C LYS A 138 -20.63 -32.81 40.20
N LYS A 139 -19.95 -31.87 40.85
CA LYS A 139 -19.47 -32.05 42.24
C LYS A 139 -20.64 -32.13 43.22
N ALA A 140 -21.67 -31.30 43.04
CA ALA A 140 -22.89 -31.32 43.86
C ALA A 140 -23.71 -32.62 43.72
N LYS A 141 -23.85 -33.15 42.49
CA LYS A 141 -24.52 -34.45 42.27
C LYS A 141 -23.76 -35.61 42.93
N LYS A 142 -22.42 -35.59 42.89
CA LYS A 142 -21.58 -36.64 43.47
C LYS A 142 -21.62 -36.63 45.01
N SER A 143 -21.73 -35.45 45.64
CA SER A 143 -21.88 -35.34 47.10
C SER A 143 -23.28 -35.72 47.59
N ALA A 144 -24.34 -35.41 46.83
CA ALA A 144 -25.70 -35.81 47.17
C ALA A 144 -25.89 -37.34 47.10
N SER A 145 -25.33 -37.99 46.07
CA SER A 145 -25.34 -39.45 45.94
C SER A 145 -24.58 -40.18 47.06
N LYS A 146 -23.57 -39.53 47.66
CA LYS A 146 -22.76 -40.11 48.75
C LYS A 146 -23.38 -39.92 50.13
N ARG A 147 -24.40 -39.06 50.26
CA ARG A 147 -25.16 -38.78 51.50
C ARG A 147 -26.46 -39.58 51.61
N ALA A 148 -26.87 -40.25 50.53
CA ALA A 148 -28.09 -41.06 50.45
C ALA A 148 -27.80 -42.59 50.50
N ARG A 149 -26.55 -42.95 50.77
CA ARG A 149 -26.08 -44.31 51.10
C ARG A 149 -25.57 -44.27 52.53
#